data_AF-A0A2N0AMX5-F1
#
_entry.id   AF-A0A2N0AMX5-F1
#
_cell.length_a   1.000
_cell.length_b   1.000
_cell.length_c   1.000
_cell.angle_alpha   90.00
_cell.angle_beta   90.00
_cell.angle_gamma   90.00
#
_symmetry.space_group_name_H-M   'P 1'
#
loop_
_entity.id
_entity.type
_entity.pdbx_description
1 polymer ?
#
loop_
_entity_poly.entity_id
_entity_poly.type
_entity_poly.pdbx_seq_one_letter_code
_entity_poly.pdbx_strand_id
1 'polypeptide(L)'
;MKFAKIFLFSVFTLSVFNCAELFSSKEDKNDDQLILALLVGANCPKTNVSTPTFGTKFDFTNCSGDANLALAGSGFQANNVTLSGGLVGTSNNSTIITNASSLSNSGGNKKASIEIVYQLNSALSTISAILPSTTAFGGPGFFIRDTKADKIVNGSSSAFGTAGTPWASSVGQEKTLCLEIHEEGSGAHIFGWQGTCATVDRSAYQFEEENVVVIISGDRVALRINGATVKTLTIYNQSIGTAGSFL
;
A
#
# COMPACT_ATOMS: atom_id res chain seq x y z
N MET A 1 59.50 20.10 -22.32
CA MET A 1 58.40 19.09 -22.30
C MET A 1 57.94 18.96 -20.86
N LYS A 2 56.67 18.92 -20.48
CA LYS A 2 55.36 19.18 -21.09
C LYS A 2 54.45 19.39 -19.86
N PHE A 3 53.47 20.28 -20.03
CA PHE A 3 52.39 20.62 -19.12
C PHE A 3 51.72 19.40 -18.48
N ALA A 4 51.42 19.48 -17.18
CA ALA A 4 50.16 19.02 -16.55
C ALA A 4 50.30 18.95 -15.01
N LYS A 5 50.36 20.10 -14.35
CA LYS A 5 49.67 20.28 -13.06
C LYS A 5 48.27 20.78 -13.40
N ILE A 6 47.29 20.48 -12.55
CA ILE A 6 45.85 20.84 -12.65
C ILE A 6 45.01 19.74 -13.29
N PHE A 7 44.62 18.72 -12.51
CA PHE A 7 43.39 17.93 -12.73
C PHE A 7 43.13 17.08 -11.49
N LEU A 8 42.66 17.69 -10.39
CA LEU A 8 42.07 16.96 -9.25
C LEU A 8 41.33 17.92 -8.29
N PHE A 9 40.58 18.87 -8.85
CA PHE A 9 39.70 19.76 -8.08
C PHE A 9 38.37 20.10 -8.78
N SER A 10 37.96 19.33 -9.81
CA SER A 10 36.84 19.69 -10.69
C SER A 10 35.63 18.76 -10.67
N VAL A 11 35.53 17.81 -9.72
CA VAL A 11 34.34 16.92 -9.65
C VAL A 11 33.32 17.38 -8.60
N PHE A 12 33.66 18.34 -7.73
CA PHE A 12 32.71 18.92 -6.76
C PHE A 12 32.01 20.20 -7.23
N THR A 13 32.33 20.72 -8.41
CA THR A 13 31.70 21.95 -8.94
C THR A 13 30.59 21.69 -9.96
N LEU A 14 30.40 20.47 -10.46
CA LEU A 14 29.29 20.16 -11.39
C LEU A 14 28.00 19.68 -10.72
N SER A 15 27.99 19.39 -9.42
CA SER A 15 26.77 18.99 -8.69
C SER A 15 26.04 20.15 -8.01
N VAL A 16 26.57 21.37 -8.07
CA VAL A 16 25.98 22.56 -7.41
C VAL A 16 25.30 23.52 -8.40
N PHE A 17 25.50 23.34 -9.72
CA PHE A 17 24.93 24.23 -10.74
C PHE A 17 23.54 23.84 -11.27
N ASN A 18 22.92 22.74 -10.78
CA ASN A 18 21.50 22.45 -11.03
C ASN A 18 20.59 22.78 -9.83
N CYS A 19 21.10 23.48 -8.80
CA CYS A 19 20.30 23.94 -7.65
C CYS A 19 20.41 25.46 -7.41
N ALA A 20 20.92 26.22 -8.37
CA ALA A 20 21.09 27.68 -8.24
C ALA A 20 20.07 28.52 -9.04
N GLU A 21 19.23 27.91 -9.89
CA GLU A 21 18.17 28.65 -10.60
C GLU A 21 16.89 28.86 -9.78
N LEU A 22 16.84 28.39 -8.52
CA LEU A 22 15.70 28.62 -7.63
C LEU A 22 15.74 29.99 -6.90
N PHE A 23 16.79 30.79 -7.11
CA PHE A 23 16.91 32.13 -6.50
C PHE A 23 17.22 33.23 -7.53
N SER A 24 16.65 33.10 -8.73
CA SER A 24 16.58 34.20 -9.69
C SER A 24 15.49 35.18 -9.26
N SER A 25 15.93 36.32 -8.73
CA SER A 25 15.13 37.48 -8.36
C SER A 25 14.25 37.97 -9.51
N LYS A 26 12.98 37.62 -9.49
CA LYS A 26 11.89 38.46 -9.99
C LYS A 26 10.74 38.36 -9.01
N GLU A 27 10.08 39.50 -8.76
CA GLU A 27 8.87 39.60 -7.94
C GLU A 27 7.72 38.85 -8.61
N ASP A 28 7.79 37.53 -8.62
CA ASP A 28 6.71 36.63 -9.02
C ASP A 28 6.38 35.76 -7.81
N LYS A 29 5.07 35.61 -7.57
CA LYS A 29 4.46 35.08 -6.35
C LYS A 29 5.19 33.84 -5.83
N ASN A 30 5.87 34.03 -4.70
CA ASN A 30 6.77 33.09 -4.03
C ASN A 30 6.07 31.83 -3.45
N ASP A 31 4.76 31.76 -3.56
CA ASP A 31 3.97 30.67 -3.00
C ASP A 31 4.21 29.35 -3.74
N ASP A 32 4.37 29.38 -5.07
CA ASP A 32 4.47 28.15 -5.87
C ASP A 32 5.79 27.39 -5.67
N GLN A 33 6.91 28.09 -5.48
CA GLN A 33 8.20 27.45 -5.19
C GLN A 33 8.28 26.97 -3.74
N LEU A 34 7.65 27.68 -2.80
CA LEU A 34 7.56 27.27 -1.41
C LEU A 34 6.67 26.03 -1.25
N ILE A 35 5.54 25.98 -1.96
CA ILE A 35 4.64 24.83 -2.04
C ILE A 35 5.36 23.64 -2.67
N LEU A 36 6.13 23.84 -3.74
CA LEU A 36 6.91 22.76 -4.35
C LEU A 36 8.00 22.23 -3.41
N ALA A 37 8.70 23.10 -2.67
CA ALA A 37 9.69 22.70 -1.66
C ALA A 37 9.05 21.97 -0.46
N LEU A 38 7.87 22.39 -0.01
CA LEU A 38 7.08 21.72 1.03
C LEU A 38 6.60 20.32 0.57
N LEU A 39 6.19 20.20 -0.69
CA LEU A 39 5.77 18.93 -1.31
C LEU A 39 6.95 17.96 -1.52
N VAL A 40 8.16 18.46 -1.79
CA VAL A 40 9.37 17.63 -1.88
C VAL A 40 9.76 17.07 -0.50
N GLY A 41 9.42 17.77 0.59
CA GLY A 41 9.71 17.36 1.96
C GLY A 41 8.66 16.48 2.65
N ALA A 42 7.43 16.44 2.15
CA ALA A 42 6.33 15.65 2.72
C ALA A 42 6.01 14.45 1.83
N ASN A 43 6.59 13.30 2.14
CA ASN A 43 6.24 12.04 1.50
C ASN A 43 6.42 10.86 2.47
N CYS A 44 5.83 9.73 2.11
CA CYS A 44 6.16 8.45 2.68
C CYS A 44 7.19 7.74 1.80
N PRO A 45 8.31 7.25 2.35
CA PRO A 45 9.32 6.51 1.60
C PRO A 45 8.69 5.35 0.82
N LYS A 46 9.11 5.22 -0.44
CA LYS A 46 8.68 4.15 -1.34
C LYS A 46 9.90 3.39 -1.85
N THR A 47 9.81 2.07 -1.84
CA THR A 47 10.84 1.18 -2.38
C THR A 47 10.21 0.18 -3.32
N ASN A 48 10.84 -0.02 -4.48
CA ASN A 48 10.44 -1.11 -5.36
C ASN A 48 10.81 -2.45 -4.72
N VAL A 49 9.91 -3.42 -4.78
CA VAL A 49 10.17 -4.80 -4.39
C VAL A 49 10.13 -5.69 -5.63
N SER A 50 10.91 -6.77 -5.62
CA SER A 50 10.97 -7.75 -6.72
C SER A 50 10.59 -9.16 -6.29
N THR A 51 10.29 -9.36 -5.00
CA THR A 51 9.98 -10.67 -4.43
C THR A 51 8.67 -10.56 -3.63
N PRO A 52 7.73 -11.51 -3.81
CA PRO A 52 7.75 -12.63 -4.76
C PRO A 52 7.55 -12.21 -6.23
N THR A 53 7.12 -10.97 -6.46
CA THR A 53 7.01 -10.34 -7.78
C THR A 53 7.25 -8.85 -7.65
N PHE A 54 7.16 -8.11 -8.76
CA PHE A 54 7.35 -6.68 -8.77
C PHE A 54 6.23 -5.96 -8.01
N GLY A 55 6.59 -4.93 -7.26
CA GLY A 55 5.64 -4.14 -6.50
C GLY A 55 6.27 -2.87 -5.95
N THR A 56 5.44 -2.09 -5.25
CA THR A 56 5.89 -0.91 -4.51
C THR A 56 5.53 -1.08 -3.04
N LYS A 57 6.54 -1.00 -2.18
CA LYS A 57 6.38 -0.92 -0.73
C LYS A 57 6.38 0.53 -0.29
N PHE A 58 5.36 0.92 0.45
CA PHE A 58 5.20 2.19 1.12
C PHE A 58 5.51 1.99 2.61
N ASP A 59 6.44 2.78 3.13
CA ASP A 59 6.81 2.77 4.55
C ASP A 59 6.18 3.97 5.26
N PHE A 60 5.13 3.69 6.04
CA PHE A 60 4.41 4.72 6.79
C PHE A 60 5.08 5.10 8.11
N THR A 61 6.07 4.33 8.57
CA THR A 61 6.78 4.62 9.82
C THR A 61 7.76 5.77 9.66
N ASN A 62 8.20 6.01 8.43
CA ASN A 62 9.20 7.01 8.06
C ASN A 62 8.60 8.15 7.20
N CYS A 63 7.28 8.35 7.19
CA CYS A 63 6.69 9.52 6.54
C CYS A 63 7.08 10.81 7.27
N SER A 64 7.25 11.89 6.52
CA SER A 64 7.51 13.23 7.04
C SER A 64 6.37 14.20 6.71
N GLY A 65 6.13 15.16 7.59
CA GLY A 65 5.15 16.24 7.38
C GLY A 65 3.71 15.90 7.79
N ASP A 66 2.76 16.67 7.26
CA ASP A 66 1.33 16.41 7.44
C ASP A 66 0.92 15.10 6.76
N ALA A 67 0.02 14.34 7.39
CA ALA A 67 -0.39 13.02 6.91
C ALA A 67 -1.04 13.08 5.52
N ASN A 68 -1.92 14.05 5.27
CA ASN A 68 -2.61 14.14 3.99
C ASN A 68 -1.64 14.57 2.88
N LEU A 69 -0.73 15.52 3.16
CA LEU A 69 0.30 15.94 2.21
C LEU A 69 1.28 14.80 1.89
N ALA A 70 1.77 14.10 2.91
CA ALA A 70 2.70 12.99 2.73
C ALA A 70 2.09 11.85 1.91
N LEU A 71 0.83 11.50 2.19
CA LEU A 71 0.09 10.47 1.47
C LEU A 71 -0.22 10.92 0.03
N ALA A 72 -0.61 12.18 -0.17
CA ALA A 72 -0.82 12.73 -1.52
C ALA A 72 0.46 12.68 -2.35
N GLY A 73 1.60 13.08 -1.78
CA GLY A 73 2.93 12.98 -2.41
C GLY A 73 3.35 11.54 -2.73
N SER A 74 2.88 10.57 -1.93
CA SER A 74 3.08 9.13 -2.16
C SER A 74 2.02 8.47 -3.05
N GLY A 75 1.06 9.23 -3.59
CA GLY A 75 0.07 8.73 -4.54
C GLY A 75 -1.22 8.19 -3.91
N PHE A 76 -1.60 8.67 -2.73
CA PHE A 76 -2.85 8.31 -2.06
C PHE A 76 -3.76 9.52 -1.85
N GLN A 77 -5.06 9.28 -1.88
CA GLN A 77 -6.07 10.12 -1.23
C GLN A 77 -6.25 9.61 0.20
N ALA A 78 -6.28 10.53 1.15
CA ALA A 78 -6.35 10.22 2.56
C ALA A 78 -7.51 10.96 3.23
N ASN A 79 -8.14 10.33 4.20
CA ASN A 79 -9.22 10.90 4.99
C ASN A 79 -9.11 10.45 6.45
N ASN A 80 -9.16 11.40 7.39
CA ASN A 80 -9.13 11.16 8.84
C ASN A 80 -7.97 10.26 9.29
N VAL A 81 -6.77 10.46 8.75
CA VAL A 81 -5.58 9.70 9.16
C VAL A 81 -4.51 10.62 9.74
N THR A 82 -3.65 10.06 10.58
CA THR A 82 -2.49 10.75 11.14
C THR A 82 -1.25 9.86 11.06
N LEU A 83 -0.07 10.46 11.24
CA LEU A 83 1.21 9.77 11.28
C LEU A 83 1.70 9.72 12.73
N SER A 84 1.82 8.52 13.27
CA SER A 84 2.30 8.25 14.64
C SER A 84 2.98 6.89 14.69
N GLY A 85 4.26 6.83 14.33
CA GLY A 85 5.01 5.56 14.21
C GLY A 85 4.45 4.62 13.14
N GLY A 86 3.72 5.19 12.17
CA GLY A 86 2.89 4.50 11.18
C GLY A 86 1.64 5.33 10.86
N LEU A 87 0.84 4.84 9.92
CA LEU A 87 -0.43 5.42 9.53
C LEU A 87 -1.54 4.98 10.50
N VAL A 88 -2.16 5.94 11.18
CA VAL A 88 -3.20 5.68 12.19
C VAL A 88 -4.53 6.29 11.75
N GLY A 89 -5.62 5.51 11.82
CA GLY A 89 -6.97 6.02 11.61
C GLY A 89 -7.50 6.74 12.85
N THR A 90 -7.95 7.98 12.69
CA THR A 90 -8.52 8.80 13.78
C THR A 90 -10.05 8.70 13.91
N SER A 91 -10.71 7.92 13.04
CA SER A 91 -12.16 7.72 13.02
C SER A 91 -12.52 6.33 12.46
N ASN A 92 -13.77 5.91 12.62
CA ASN A 92 -14.28 4.66 12.01
C ASN A 92 -14.29 4.69 10.46
N ASN A 93 -14.19 5.88 9.85
CA ASN A 93 -14.23 6.10 8.41
C ASN A 93 -12.87 6.58 7.86
N SER A 94 -11.78 6.34 8.59
CA SER A 94 -10.46 6.73 8.13
C SER A 94 -10.01 5.85 6.99
N THR A 95 -9.61 6.45 5.88
CA THR A 95 -9.31 5.72 4.65
C THR A 95 -8.07 6.26 3.95
N ILE A 96 -7.36 5.37 3.27
CA ILE A 96 -6.43 5.73 2.19
C ILE A 96 -6.82 4.98 0.93
N ILE A 97 -6.68 5.61 -0.23
CA ILE A 97 -7.03 5.03 -1.54
C ILE A 97 -5.95 5.45 -2.52
N THR A 98 -5.42 4.53 -3.33
CA THR A 98 -4.45 4.91 -4.36
C THR A 98 -5.08 5.84 -5.41
N ASN A 99 -4.32 6.85 -5.84
CA ASN A 99 -4.76 7.86 -6.80
C ASN A 99 -4.85 7.33 -8.23
N ALA A 100 -4.07 6.29 -8.52
CA ALA A 100 -3.96 5.66 -9.82
C ALA A 100 -4.12 4.14 -9.71
N SER A 101 -4.33 3.52 -10.87
CA SER A 101 -4.24 2.07 -11.04
C SER A 101 -2.96 1.55 -10.40
N SER A 102 -3.11 0.56 -9.53
CA SER A 102 -2.04 -0.05 -8.75
C SER A 102 -1.82 -1.51 -9.11
N LEU A 103 -2.64 -2.06 -10.00
CA LEU A 103 -2.67 -3.46 -10.40
C LEU A 103 -2.38 -3.59 -11.88
N SER A 104 -1.68 -4.65 -12.30
CA SER A 104 -1.50 -4.91 -13.74
C SER A 104 -2.76 -5.55 -14.33
N ASN A 105 -3.07 -5.15 -15.57
CA ASN A 105 -4.15 -5.72 -16.38
C ASN A 105 -3.62 -6.80 -17.36
N SER A 106 -2.41 -7.34 -17.16
CA SER A 106 -1.84 -8.28 -18.15
C SER A 106 -2.59 -9.61 -18.11
N GLY A 107 -3.24 -9.96 -19.23
CA GLY A 107 -3.94 -11.24 -19.41
C GLY A 107 -5.46 -11.20 -19.21
N GLY A 108 -6.07 -10.02 -19.06
CA GLY A 108 -7.54 -9.85 -19.02
C GLY A 108 -8.21 -10.15 -17.67
N ASN A 109 -7.52 -10.81 -16.74
CA ASN A 109 -8.01 -11.09 -15.39
C ASN A 109 -7.51 -10.03 -14.41
N LYS A 110 -8.41 -9.44 -13.63
CA LYS A 110 -8.04 -8.45 -12.60
C LYS A 110 -7.53 -9.16 -11.36
N LYS A 111 -6.33 -8.78 -10.90
CA LYS A 111 -5.66 -9.40 -9.77
C LYS A 111 -4.98 -8.38 -8.87
N ALA A 112 -5.06 -8.56 -7.56
CA ALA A 112 -4.31 -7.80 -6.58
C ALA A 112 -3.67 -8.70 -5.56
N SER A 113 -2.38 -8.48 -5.32
CA SER A 113 -1.72 -9.00 -4.13
C SER A 113 -1.21 -7.84 -3.28
N ILE A 114 -1.53 -7.88 -2.00
CA ILE A 114 -1.27 -6.81 -1.04
C ILE A 114 -0.58 -7.44 0.18
N GLU A 115 0.55 -6.87 0.59
CA GLU A 115 1.14 -7.15 1.90
C GLU A 115 0.89 -5.98 2.85
N ILE A 116 0.43 -6.25 4.06
CA ILE A 116 0.20 -5.23 5.07
C ILE A 116 0.91 -5.62 6.35
N VAL A 117 1.75 -4.73 6.87
CA VAL A 117 2.29 -4.81 8.22
C VAL A 117 1.55 -3.81 9.10
N TYR A 118 0.93 -4.29 10.17
CA TYR A 118 0.08 -3.47 11.03
C TYR A 118 0.07 -3.93 12.48
N GLN A 119 -0.51 -3.11 13.34
CA GLN A 119 -0.77 -3.39 14.75
C GLN A 119 -2.19 -2.94 15.08
N LEU A 120 -2.97 -3.78 15.76
CA LEU A 120 -4.26 -3.39 16.33
C LEU A 120 -4.02 -2.72 17.68
N ASN A 121 -4.51 -1.50 17.88
CA ASN A 121 -4.26 -0.76 19.12
C ASN A 121 -5.29 -1.09 20.22
N SER A 122 -6.39 -1.76 19.87
CA SER A 122 -7.45 -2.21 20.79
C SER A 122 -8.20 -3.42 20.19
N ALA A 123 -9.04 -4.09 20.99
CA ALA A 123 -9.90 -5.18 20.50
C ALA A 123 -11.00 -4.71 19.53
N LEU A 124 -11.32 -3.41 19.53
CA LEU A 124 -12.27 -2.80 18.59
C LEU A 124 -11.60 -2.33 17.30
N SER A 125 -10.28 -2.44 17.22
CA SER A 125 -9.53 -1.99 16.06
C SER A 125 -9.76 -2.92 14.87
N THR A 126 -9.88 -2.33 13.68
CA THR A 126 -10.11 -3.08 12.45
C THR A 126 -9.33 -2.49 11.30
N ILE A 127 -8.99 -3.33 10.33
CA ILE A 127 -8.48 -2.88 9.02
C ILE A 127 -9.32 -3.52 7.93
N SER A 128 -9.76 -2.74 6.96
CA SER A 128 -10.27 -3.30 5.70
C SER A 128 -9.27 -3.03 4.59
N ALA A 129 -8.96 -4.05 3.80
CA ALA A 129 -8.21 -3.91 2.55
C ALA A 129 -9.16 -4.20 1.39
N ILE A 130 -9.41 -3.22 0.53
CA ILE A 130 -10.44 -3.27 -0.52
C ILE A 130 -9.83 -2.95 -1.88
N LEU A 131 -10.39 -3.56 -2.93
CA LEU A 131 -10.12 -3.23 -4.32
C LEU A 131 -11.25 -2.40 -4.93
N PRO A 132 -11.25 -1.07 -4.76
CA PRO A 132 -12.30 -0.24 -5.32
C PRO A 132 -12.05 0.08 -6.81
N SER A 133 -13.15 0.29 -7.54
CA SER A 133 -13.13 0.75 -8.94
C SER A 133 -12.99 2.23 -9.13
N THR A 134 -13.30 3.01 -8.10
CA THR A 134 -13.21 4.47 -8.11
C THR A 134 -12.55 4.94 -6.82
N THR A 135 -12.57 6.25 -6.58
CA THR A 135 -12.14 6.85 -5.31
C THR A 135 -13.14 6.59 -4.16
N ALA A 136 -14.27 5.94 -4.42
CA ALA A 136 -15.18 5.52 -3.37
C ALA A 136 -14.73 4.19 -2.74
N PHE A 137 -14.94 4.05 -1.43
CA PHE A 137 -14.58 2.84 -0.69
C PHE A 137 -15.64 1.73 -0.89
N GLY A 138 -15.57 1.04 -2.03
CA GLY A 138 -16.47 -0.07 -2.36
C GLY A 138 -15.84 -1.04 -3.35
N GLY A 139 -15.90 -2.35 -3.05
CA GLY A 139 -15.30 -3.42 -3.84
C GLY A 139 -15.13 -4.70 -3.01
N PRO A 140 -14.59 -5.78 -3.61
CA PRO A 140 -14.19 -6.97 -2.86
C PRO A 140 -12.99 -6.66 -1.97
N GLY A 141 -12.85 -7.40 -0.87
CA GLY A 141 -11.81 -7.12 0.10
C GLY A 141 -11.75 -8.07 1.28
N PHE A 142 -10.95 -7.65 2.25
CA PHE A 142 -10.74 -8.30 3.53
C PHE A 142 -11.17 -7.36 4.64
N PHE A 143 -11.73 -7.92 5.70
CA PHE A 143 -11.99 -7.22 6.94
C PHE A 143 -11.31 -7.94 8.09
N ILE A 144 -10.29 -7.29 8.64
CA ILE A 144 -9.32 -7.80 9.58
C ILE A 144 -9.70 -7.28 10.97
N ARG A 145 -9.86 -8.18 11.93
CA ARG A 145 -10.09 -7.92 13.35
C ARG A 145 -9.06 -8.65 14.19
N ASP A 146 -9.16 -8.54 15.51
CA ASP A 146 -8.29 -9.22 16.45
C ASP A 146 -8.29 -10.74 16.24
N THR A 147 -9.43 -11.42 16.28
CA THR A 147 -9.45 -12.89 16.26
C THR A 147 -9.89 -13.50 14.94
N LYS A 148 -10.15 -12.69 13.91
CA LYS A 148 -10.70 -13.18 12.64
C LYS A 148 -10.49 -12.25 11.46
N ALA A 149 -10.47 -12.86 10.27
CA ALA A 149 -10.63 -12.18 8.99
C ALA A 149 -11.99 -12.59 8.40
N ASP A 150 -12.70 -11.62 7.84
CA ASP A 150 -13.92 -11.83 7.08
C ASP A 150 -13.69 -11.36 5.64
N LYS A 151 -14.38 -11.96 4.66
CA LYS A 151 -14.44 -11.44 3.29
C LYS A 151 -15.37 -10.24 3.23
N ILE A 152 -15.05 -9.27 2.38
CA ILE A 152 -15.94 -8.16 2.01
C ILE A 152 -16.42 -8.39 0.58
N VAL A 153 -17.74 -8.38 0.40
CA VAL A 153 -18.40 -8.48 -0.92
C VAL A 153 -19.48 -7.41 -0.97
N ASN A 154 -19.42 -6.54 -1.97
CA ASN A 154 -20.40 -5.45 -2.17
C ASN A 154 -20.63 -4.62 -0.89
N GLY A 155 -19.56 -4.33 -0.15
CA GLY A 155 -19.60 -3.55 1.10
C GLY A 155 -20.09 -4.29 2.34
N SER A 156 -20.50 -5.56 2.20
CA SER A 156 -20.93 -6.41 3.32
C SER A 156 -19.80 -7.36 3.73
N SER A 157 -19.61 -7.52 5.04
CA SER A 157 -18.62 -8.44 5.60
C SER A 157 -19.26 -9.75 6.03
N SER A 158 -18.63 -10.87 5.72
CA SER A 158 -19.07 -12.22 6.11
C SER A 158 -17.87 -13.15 6.31
N ALA A 159 -18.03 -14.21 7.08
CA ALA A 159 -16.95 -15.18 7.29
C ALA A 159 -16.53 -15.87 5.98
N PHE A 160 -15.27 -16.31 5.93
CA PHE A 160 -14.80 -17.25 4.90
C PHE A 160 -15.44 -18.63 5.11
N GLY A 161 -15.78 -19.31 4.01
CA GLY A 161 -16.48 -20.59 4.00
C GLY A 161 -15.56 -21.79 4.20
N THR A 162 -14.29 -21.67 3.82
CA THR A 162 -13.27 -22.69 4.07
C THR A 162 -12.45 -22.30 5.31
N ALA A 163 -12.47 -23.15 6.33
CA ALA A 163 -11.61 -22.98 7.49
C ALA A 163 -10.15 -23.26 7.07
N GLY A 164 -9.38 -22.21 6.84
CA GLY A 164 -7.93 -22.34 6.73
C GLY A 164 -7.27 -22.54 8.09
N THR A 165 -5.94 -22.54 8.13
CA THR A 165 -5.19 -22.62 9.40
C THR A 165 -5.60 -21.45 10.32
N PRO A 166 -5.90 -21.68 11.61
CA PRO A 166 -6.36 -20.65 12.51
C PRO A 166 -5.45 -19.43 12.48
N TRP A 167 -6.03 -18.29 12.08
CA TRP A 167 -5.37 -17.00 12.10
C TRP A 167 -5.93 -16.17 13.26
N ALA A 168 -5.06 -15.65 14.11
CA ALA A 168 -5.41 -14.69 15.14
C ALA A 168 -4.38 -13.55 15.18
N SER A 169 -4.89 -12.33 15.13
CA SER A 169 -4.17 -11.15 15.55
C SER A 169 -4.29 -10.99 17.07
N SER A 170 -3.37 -10.24 17.65
CA SER A 170 -3.41 -9.90 19.07
C SER A 170 -3.16 -8.42 19.19
N VAL A 171 -3.93 -7.78 20.08
CA VAL A 171 -3.81 -6.35 20.36
C VAL A 171 -2.38 -6.04 20.79
N GLY A 172 -1.82 -4.97 20.23
CA GLY A 172 -0.47 -4.52 20.54
C GLY A 172 0.66 -5.34 19.90
N GLN A 173 0.38 -6.41 19.16
CA GLN A 173 1.41 -7.11 18.38
C GLN A 173 1.38 -6.70 16.92
N GLU A 174 2.58 -6.53 16.36
CA GLU A 174 2.73 -6.38 14.92
C GLU A 174 2.38 -7.70 14.22
N LYS A 175 1.63 -7.59 13.13
CA LYS A 175 1.25 -8.70 12.26
C LYS A 175 1.52 -8.31 10.82
N THR A 176 1.94 -9.30 10.04
CA THR A 176 2.07 -9.21 8.59
C THR A 176 1.04 -10.12 7.96
N LEU A 177 0.28 -9.59 6.99
CA LEU A 177 -0.64 -10.35 6.17
C LEU A 177 -0.26 -10.22 4.71
N CYS A 178 -0.32 -11.34 3.99
CA CYS A 178 -0.36 -11.38 2.54
C CYS A 178 -1.79 -11.68 2.10
N LEU A 179 -2.36 -10.81 1.28
CA LEU A 179 -3.76 -10.82 0.86
C LEU A 179 -3.82 -10.88 -0.65
N GLU A 180 -4.64 -11.76 -1.22
CA GLU A 180 -4.80 -11.86 -2.66
C GLU A 180 -6.28 -11.95 -3.07
N ILE A 181 -6.62 -11.19 -4.11
CA ILE A 181 -7.90 -11.28 -4.79
C ILE A 181 -7.61 -11.39 -6.28
N HIS A 182 -8.13 -12.42 -6.93
CA HIS A 182 -8.06 -12.49 -8.38
C HIS A 182 -9.35 -13.01 -8.98
N GLU A 183 -9.58 -12.62 -10.23
CA GLU A 183 -10.69 -13.13 -11.02
C GLU A 183 -10.43 -14.60 -11.39
N GLU A 184 -11.38 -15.46 -11.05
CA GLU A 184 -11.35 -16.90 -11.37
C GLU A 184 -12.73 -17.31 -11.89
N GLY A 185 -12.80 -17.77 -13.13
CA GLY A 185 -14.05 -18.16 -13.78
C GLY A 185 -15.06 -17.01 -13.88
N SER A 186 -16.23 -17.17 -13.27
CA SER A 186 -17.31 -16.19 -13.25
C SER A 186 -17.35 -15.31 -11.99
N GLY A 187 -16.36 -15.47 -11.09
CA GLY A 187 -16.31 -14.77 -9.81
C GLY A 187 -14.89 -14.36 -9.41
N ALA A 188 -14.69 -14.17 -8.12
CA ALA A 188 -13.40 -13.88 -7.53
C ALA A 188 -12.98 -14.99 -6.57
N HIS A 189 -11.68 -15.26 -6.54
CA HIS A 189 -11.04 -16.00 -5.48
C HIS A 189 -10.44 -14.98 -4.50
N ILE A 190 -10.84 -15.05 -3.22
CA ILE A 190 -10.37 -14.16 -2.15
C ILE A 190 -9.68 -15.01 -1.08
N PHE A 191 -8.39 -14.81 -0.86
CA PHE A 191 -7.60 -15.65 0.04
C PHE A 191 -6.41 -14.91 0.65
N GLY A 192 -5.81 -15.48 1.68
CA GLY A 192 -4.61 -14.91 2.26
C GLY A 192 -3.92 -15.76 3.33
N TRP A 193 -2.83 -15.19 3.82
CA TRP A 193 -1.90 -15.82 4.76
C TRP A 193 -1.38 -14.81 5.77
N GLN A 194 -0.99 -15.30 6.94
CA GLN A 194 -0.11 -14.60 7.84
C GLN A 194 1.34 -14.82 7.44
N GLY A 195 2.08 -13.72 7.36
CA GLY A 195 3.47 -13.70 6.93
C GLY A 195 3.66 -12.79 5.72
N THR A 196 4.92 -12.69 5.30
CA THR A 196 5.28 -11.90 4.12
C THR A 196 4.87 -12.64 2.86
N CYS A 197 4.41 -11.90 1.86
CA CYS A 197 4.05 -12.44 0.57
C CYS A 197 5.21 -13.20 -0.11
N ALA A 198 6.45 -12.91 0.27
CA ALA A 198 7.65 -13.57 -0.23
C ALA A 198 7.85 -15.00 0.30
N THR A 199 7.33 -15.32 1.50
CA THR A 199 7.66 -16.58 2.19
C THR A 199 6.46 -17.40 2.63
N VAL A 200 5.24 -16.94 2.35
CA VAL A 200 4.01 -17.68 2.69
C VAL A 200 3.91 -18.99 1.93
N ASP A 201 3.36 -20.01 2.58
CA ASP A 201 3.09 -21.30 1.96
C ASP A 201 1.86 -21.19 1.05
N ARG A 202 2.10 -21.09 -0.27
CA ARG A 202 1.04 -20.92 -1.27
C ARG A 202 0.12 -22.14 -1.43
N SER A 203 0.41 -23.24 -0.74
CA SER A 203 -0.43 -24.45 -0.74
C SER A 203 -1.39 -24.53 0.45
N ALA A 204 -1.25 -23.63 1.43
CA ALA A 204 -2.01 -23.67 2.68
C ALA A 204 -2.48 -22.27 3.10
N TYR A 205 -3.64 -21.86 2.58
CA TYR A 205 -4.26 -20.59 2.96
C TYR A 205 -4.76 -20.60 4.41
N GLN A 206 -4.76 -19.43 5.05
CA GLN A 206 -5.35 -19.28 6.39
C GLN A 206 -6.82 -18.88 6.35
N PHE A 207 -7.24 -18.23 5.27
CA PHE A 207 -8.62 -17.88 5.00
C PHE A 207 -8.79 -17.83 3.48
N GLU A 208 -9.89 -18.38 3.00
CA GLU A 208 -10.13 -18.60 1.58
C GLU A 208 -11.62 -18.66 1.29
N GLU A 209 -12.00 -18.08 0.15
CA GLU A 209 -13.27 -18.31 -0.51
C GLU A 209 -13.05 -18.32 -2.02
N GLU A 210 -13.37 -19.45 -2.64
CA GLU A 210 -13.41 -19.59 -4.09
C GLU A 210 -14.78 -19.17 -4.65
N ASN A 211 -14.81 -18.81 -5.94
CA ASN A 211 -16.05 -18.56 -6.69
C ASN A 211 -16.99 -17.50 -6.07
N VAL A 212 -16.42 -16.47 -5.44
CA VAL A 212 -17.19 -15.36 -4.88
C VAL A 212 -17.87 -14.61 -6.00
N VAL A 213 -19.21 -14.56 -5.99
CA VAL A 213 -19.99 -13.83 -6.99
C VAL A 213 -19.85 -12.32 -6.75
N VAL A 214 -18.81 -11.74 -7.33
CA VAL A 214 -18.49 -10.32 -7.23
C VAL A 214 -17.82 -9.82 -8.51
N ILE A 215 -18.15 -8.59 -8.90
CA ILE A 215 -17.45 -7.93 -10.01
C ILE A 215 -16.21 -7.26 -9.42
N ILE A 216 -15.03 -7.74 -9.81
CA ILE A 216 -13.79 -7.00 -9.59
C ILE A 216 -13.80 -5.84 -10.58
N SER A 217 -14.37 -4.72 -10.18
CA SER A 217 -14.55 -3.57 -11.07
C SER A 217 -13.29 -2.69 -11.12
N GLY A 218 -12.40 -2.81 -10.12
CA GLY A 218 -11.33 -1.85 -9.89
C GLY A 218 -9.90 -2.33 -9.99
N ASP A 219 -9.01 -1.35 -10.03
CA ASP A 219 -7.57 -1.50 -10.16
C ASP A 219 -6.80 -0.70 -9.08
N ARG A 220 -7.52 -0.15 -8.10
CA ARG A 220 -6.96 0.60 -6.97
C ARG A 220 -6.89 -0.28 -5.74
N VAL A 221 -6.08 0.15 -4.78
CA VAL A 221 -6.01 -0.45 -3.45
C VAL A 221 -6.42 0.60 -2.43
N ALA A 222 -7.28 0.19 -1.51
CA ALA A 222 -7.75 1.06 -0.44
C ALA A 222 -7.66 0.37 0.92
N LEU A 223 -7.27 1.13 1.93
CA LEU A 223 -7.36 0.70 3.32
C LEU A 223 -8.39 1.55 4.06
N ARG A 224 -9.25 0.91 4.86
CA ARG A 224 -10.01 1.58 5.93
C ARG A 224 -9.40 1.15 7.26
N ILE A 225 -9.04 2.12 8.08
CA ILE A 225 -8.25 1.90 9.29
C ILE A 225 -9.09 2.43 10.45
N ASN A 226 -9.45 1.57 11.38
CA ASN A 226 -10.15 1.99 12.60
C ASN A 226 -9.31 1.62 13.81
N GLY A 227 -8.75 2.60 14.51
CA GLY A 227 -7.98 2.37 15.73
C GLY A 227 -6.78 1.42 15.56
N ALA A 228 -6.27 1.23 14.35
CA ALA A 228 -5.10 0.41 14.05
C ALA A 228 -3.97 1.28 13.49
N THR A 229 -2.74 0.78 13.61
CA THR A 229 -1.54 1.42 13.07
C THR A 229 -1.04 0.57 11.91
N VAL A 230 -1.06 1.10 10.68
CA VAL A 230 -0.47 0.46 9.51
C VAL A 230 0.97 0.97 9.34
N LYS A 231 1.94 0.08 9.39
CA LYS A 231 3.36 0.43 9.28
C LYS A 231 3.85 0.39 7.85
N THR A 232 3.50 -0.65 7.11
CA THR A 232 3.86 -0.74 5.69
C THR A 232 2.73 -1.32 4.87
N LEU A 233 2.63 -0.88 3.63
CA LEU A 233 1.75 -1.43 2.61
C LEU A 233 2.60 -1.74 1.38
N THR A 234 2.63 -3.00 0.95
CA THR A 234 3.22 -3.39 -0.33
C THR A 234 2.10 -3.73 -1.30
N ILE A 235 2.07 -3.07 -2.45
CA ILE A 235 1.15 -3.39 -3.53
C ILE A 235 1.96 -4.03 -4.65
N TYR A 236 1.67 -5.30 -4.93
CA TYR A 236 2.29 -6.02 -6.03
C TYR A 236 1.55 -5.73 -7.32
N ASN A 237 2.31 -5.59 -8.41
CA ASN A 237 1.72 -5.34 -9.71
C ASN A 237 1.18 -6.62 -10.36
N GLN A 238 1.51 -7.80 -9.85
CA GLN A 238 1.08 -9.09 -10.36
C GLN A 238 0.59 -9.98 -9.22
N SER A 239 -0.22 -10.98 -9.57
CA SER A 239 -0.60 -12.02 -8.62
C SER A 239 0.62 -12.81 -8.17
N ILE A 240 0.61 -13.21 -6.91
CA ILE A 240 1.57 -14.15 -6.34
C ILE A 240 1.09 -15.57 -6.64
N GLY A 241 -0.22 -15.77 -6.73
CA GLY A 241 -0.85 -17.00 -7.18
C GLY A 241 -0.81 -18.12 -6.14
N THR A 242 -1.43 -19.24 -6.53
CA THR A 242 -1.52 -20.47 -5.74
C THR A 242 -0.26 -21.33 -5.92
N ALA A 243 -0.05 -22.35 -5.08
CA ALA A 243 1.03 -23.31 -5.30
C ALA A 243 0.93 -23.94 -6.70
N GLY A 244 2.02 -23.87 -7.48
CA GLY A 244 2.07 -24.37 -8.86
C GLY A 244 1.62 -23.38 -9.93
N SER A 245 1.08 -22.22 -9.56
CA SER A 245 0.90 -21.08 -10.47
C SER A 245 2.25 -20.42 -10.73
N PHE A 246 3.06 -20.99 -11.62
CA PHE A 246 4.18 -20.26 -12.22
C PHE A 246 3.63 -19.30 -13.28
N LEU A 247 4.23 -18.11 -13.32
CA LEU A 247 3.99 -17.01 -14.26
C LEU A 247 3.70 -17.47 -15.70
#